data_AF-A0A1H8DLI1-F1
#
_entry.id   AF-A0A1H8DLI1-F1
#
_cell.length_a   1.000
_cell.length_b   1.000
_cell.length_c   1.000
_cell.angle_alpha   90.00
_cell.angle_beta   90.00
_cell.angle_gamma   90.00
#
_symmetry.space_group_name_H-M   'P 1'
#
loop_
_entity.id
_entity.type
_entity.pdbx_description
1 polymer ?
#
loop_
_entity_poly.entity_id
_entity_poly.type
_entity_poly.pdbx_seq_one_letter_code
_entity_poly.pdbx_strand_id
1 'polypeptide(L)'
;MSMALDSREATGRQKLSEIARDLIREKIVYDEFGFGRVLRESELSQMLNMSKSPIREALSELAYEGLVVMSPNRSARVMQLSAGDMGDLAHLREMLEVDGLRMAMASDAAGLAAALDAQVQAGAAALEADDIEAFSRSDNEFHLEIFRHCGNRYLEQTFIQFAPRIQAMRTRLARERDRIRTSHATHTAIVAAVQAGELERAIDLLRDHVRDNADAYTDFCSASREVGAPPRVSLAEMERFARAALEKVGADAATTESVVRALAHASGLGVDTHGYRLLPHYLRGFAGGRLNTTPKLSFPRGTGGAAVLDADDAHGARAGYAAVDRAIELAREYGVGAVAIRASSHFGAAGAYATAIAEAGMAGLAVCNSDAFVRLHGGAERFHGTNPIAFAAPTGPGQEPWLLDMATSAIPYNKVLLSRSLNKALPEGTASDANGVDTTAPGIAEMLAPLGAAFGYKGAGLAGISEILSSALSDAPLSREIAPMVSDDMSTPRGLGAFVLAIDPDAFMGRDVFQRVVSRYRAAIRASDAAPGQSVMAAGDREWEEGRRRRAHGITLDPTTIKELAEFAATHEIAPLGLDEDVGRAD
;
A
#
# COMPACT_ATOMS: atom_id res chain seq x y z
N MET A 1 37.95 -16.36 -10.54
CA MET A 1 38.95 -17.38 -10.18
C MET A 1 38.24 -18.40 -9.31
N SER A 2 38.27 -19.66 -9.75
CA SER A 2 37.66 -20.81 -9.09
C SER A 2 38.16 -20.96 -7.65
N MET A 3 37.26 -21.20 -6.69
CA MET A 3 37.61 -21.81 -5.41
C MET A 3 36.81 -23.09 -5.26
N ALA A 4 37.49 -24.18 -5.61
CA ALA A 4 37.05 -25.55 -5.42
C ALA A 4 36.92 -25.84 -3.91
N LEU A 5 35.79 -26.46 -3.55
CA LEU A 5 35.61 -27.12 -2.25
C LEU A 5 36.51 -28.35 -2.22
N ASP A 6 37.60 -28.24 -1.46
CA ASP A 6 38.52 -29.34 -1.18
C ASP A 6 37.96 -30.22 -0.06
N SER A 7 38.16 -31.52 -0.24
CA SER A 7 37.59 -32.63 0.50
C SER A 7 38.28 -32.90 1.84
N ARG A 8 37.52 -32.94 2.93
CA ARG A 8 37.88 -33.67 4.18
C ARG A 8 36.68 -34.43 4.78
N GLU A 9 36.78 -35.75 4.65
CA GLU A 9 36.32 -36.89 5.47
C GLU A 9 35.07 -36.81 6.40
N ALA A 10 34.00 -37.44 5.89
CA ALA A 10 33.15 -38.48 6.51
C ALA A 10 32.55 -38.29 7.93
N THR A 11 31.36 -37.71 7.97
CA THR A 11 30.20 -38.23 8.74
C THR A 11 28.94 -38.04 7.86
N GLY A 12 28.04 -39.03 7.87
CA GLY A 12 26.86 -39.23 6.99
C GLY A 12 26.48 -38.13 5.98
N ARG A 13 26.48 -38.45 4.68
CA ARG A 13 25.99 -37.56 3.61
C ARG A 13 24.51 -37.22 3.89
N GLN A 14 24.23 -36.03 4.40
CA GLN A 14 22.87 -35.54 4.72
C GLN A 14 21.99 -35.64 3.47
N LYS A 15 20.75 -36.10 3.62
CA LYS A 15 19.85 -36.26 2.46
C LYS A 15 19.48 -34.89 1.90
N LEU A 16 19.32 -34.80 0.57
CA LEU A 16 18.90 -33.54 -0.07
C LEU A 16 17.54 -33.04 0.45
N SER A 17 16.65 -33.93 0.89
CA SER A 17 15.38 -33.58 1.54
C SER A 17 15.56 -32.97 2.92
N GLU A 18 16.51 -33.45 3.72
CA GLU A 18 16.86 -32.87 5.03
C GLU A 18 17.45 -31.46 4.85
N ILE A 19 18.35 -31.28 3.89
CA ILE A 19 18.92 -29.97 3.56
C ILE A 19 17.82 -29.00 3.09
N ALA A 20 16.93 -29.46 2.19
CA ALA A 20 15.80 -28.64 1.74
C ALA A 20 14.87 -28.24 2.89
N ARG A 21 14.56 -29.18 3.77
CA ARG A 21 13.72 -28.94 4.95
C ARG A 21 14.34 -27.89 5.86
N ASP A 22 15.63 -28.02 6.18
CA ASP A 22 16.31 -27.11 7.11
C ASP A 22 16.38 -25.70 6.53
N LEU A 23 16.68 -25.54 5.24
CA LEU A 23 16.68 -24.25 4.56
C LEU A 23 15.29 -23.61 4.47
N ILE A 24 14.24 -24.40 4.20
CA ILE A 24 12.87 -23.88 4.17
C ILE A 24 12.40 -23.52 5.59
N ARG A 25 12.76 -24.32 6.60
CA ARG A 25 12.48 -24.04 8.02
C ARG A 25 13.09 -22.71 8.42
N GLU A 26 14.38 -22.52 8.13
CA GLU A 26 15.12 -21.29 8.44
C GLU A 26 14.40 -20.07 7.85
N LYS A 27 13.99 -20.15 6.58
CA LYS A 27 13.25 -19.07 5.92
C LYS A 27 11.88 -18.80 6.54
N ILE A 28 11.17 -19.81 7.06
CA ILE A 28 9.89 -19.62 7.78
C ILE A 28 10.11 -18.97 9.14
N VAL A 29 11.12 -19.43 9.86
CA VAL A 29 11.47 -19.00 11.21
C VAL A 29 11.93 -17.54 11.21
N TYR A 30 12.81 -17.16 10.29
CA TYR A 30 13.32 -15.78 10.19
C TYR A 30 12.44 -14.84 9.34
N ASP A 31 11.18 -15.22 9.12
CA ASP A 31 10.15 -14.44 8.41
C ASP A 31 10.46 -14.04 6.95
N GLU A 32 11.42 -14.71 6.29
CA GLU A 32 11.55 -14.63 4.83
C GLU A 32 10.32 -15.27 4.14
N PHE A 33 9.81 -16.34 4.72
CA PHE A 33 8.59 -17.04 4.34
C PHE A 33 7.50 -16.73 5.38
N GLY A 34 6.82 -15.61 5.18
CA GLY A 34 5.76 -15.11 6.06
C GLY A 34 4.59 -16.08 6.27
N PHE A 35 3.91 -15.96 7.42
CA PHE A 35 2.69 -16.72 7.73
C PHE A 35 1.64 -16.59 6.62
N GLY A 36 1.00 -17.71 6.28
CA GLY A 36 0.01 -17.78 5.20
C GLY A 36 0.58 -17.75 3.77
N ARG A 37 1.89 -17.54 3.57
CA ARG A 37 2.56 -17.60 2.25
C ARG A 37 2.36 -18.97 1.62
N VAL A 38 1.99 -19.02 0.35
CA VAL A 38 1.96 -20.26 -0.42
C VAL A 38 3.36 -20.58 -0.92
N LEU A 39 3.88 -21.74 -0.56
CA LEU A 39 5.15 -22.29 -1.02
C LEU A 39 4.88 -23.30 -2.16
N ARG A 40 5.33 -22.98 -3.37
CA ARG A 40 5.16 -23.84 -4.55
C ARG A 40 6.40 -24.72 -4.74
N GLU A 41 6.20 -26.01 -5.03
CA GLU A 41 7.32 -26.94 -5.29
C GLU A 41 8.27 -26.42 -6.38
N SER A 42 7.74 -25.83 -7.44
CA SER A 42 8.55 -25.30 -8.56
C SER A 42 9.44 -24.13 -8.17
N GLU A 43 8.93 -23.23 -7.33
CA GLU A 43 9.66 -22.07 -6.81
C GLU A 43 10.79 -22.52 -5.89
N LEU A 44 10.48 -23.40 -4.94
CA LEU A 44 11.45 -23.95 -4.00
C LEU A 44 12.52 -24.79 -4.69
N SER A 45 12.16 -25.57 -5.70
CA SER A 45 13.12 -26.32 -6.53
C SER A 45 14.11 -25.41 -7.25
N GLN A 46 13.65 -24.28 -7.79
CA GLN A 46 14.54 -23.29 -8.42
C GLN A 46 15.41 -22.60 -7.39
N MET A 47 14.82 -22.15 -6.28
CA MET A 47 15.52 -21.40 -5.23
C MET A 47 16.63 -22.22 -4.57
N LEU A 48 16.37 -23.50 -4.28
CA LEU A 48 17.33 -24.40 -3.62
C LEU A 48 18.23 -25.14 -4.61
N ASN A 49 18.03 -24.96 -5.92
CA ASN A 49 18.70 -25.72 -6.97
C ASN A 49 18.57 -27.24 -6.77
N MET A 50 17.35 -27.70 -6.45
CA MET A 50 17.04 -29.10 -6.17
C MET A 50 15.86 -29.60 -7.00
N SER A 51 15.84 -30.89 -7.32
CA SER A 51 14.69 -31.50 -8.00
C SER A 51 13.43 -31.47 -7.10
N LYS A 52 12.24 -31.65 -7.69
CA LYS A 52 10.97 -31.54 -6.95
C LYS A 52 10.77 -32.63 -5.88
N SER A 53 11.45 -33.77 -6.01
CA SER A 53 11.30 -34.90 -5.09
C SER A 53 11.78 -34.58 -3.66
N PRO A 54 13.03 -34.10 -3.43
CA PRO A 54 13.49 -33.71 -2.10
C PRO A 54 12.71 -32.52 -1.52
N ILE A 55 12.26 -31.58 -2.35
CA ILE A 55 11.39 -30.47 -1.92
C ILE A 55 10.05 -30.97 -1.39
N ARG A 56 9.44 -31.96 -2.04
CA ARG A 56 8.15 -32.51 -1.60
C ARG A 56 8.27 -33.27 -0.29
N GLU A 57 9.33 -34.06 -0.13
CA GLU A 57 9.63 -34.75 1.13
C GLU A 57 9.85 -33.73 2.26
N ALA A 58 10.65 -32.68 2.00
CA ALA A 58 10.86 -31.57 2.93
C ALA A 58 9.56 -30.87 3.35
N LEU A 59 8.68 -30.54 2.39
CA LEU A 59 7.37 -29.94 2.69
C LEU A 59 6.44 -30.86 3.49
N SER A 60 6.56 -32.18 3.30
CA SER A 60 5.77 -33.16 4.06
C SER A 60 6.26 -33.26 5.50
N GLU A 61 7.58 -33.22 5.71
CA GLU A 61 8.19 -33.16 7.06
C GLU A 61 7.83 -31.84 7.76
N LEU A 62 7.92 -30.71 7.07
CA LEU A 62 7.51 -29.41 7.62
C LEU A 62 6.02 -29.34 7.95
N ALA A 63 5.19 -30.09 7.24
CA ALA A 63 3.77 -30.21 7.55
C ALA A 63 3.53 -31.04 8.81
N TYR A 64 4.32 -32.09 9.02
CA TYR A 64 4.32 -32.85 10.28
C TYR A 64 4.81 -31.99 11.46
N GLU A 65 5.84 -31.17 11.23
CA GLU A 65 6.30 -30.14 12.17
C GLU A 65 5.29 -28.99 12.33
N GLY A 66 4.21 -28.96 11.55
CA GLY A 66 3.15 -27.93 11.59
C GLY A 66 3.59 -26.53 11.18
N LEU A 67 4.74 -26.40 10.52
CA LEU A 67 5.23 -25.14 9.96
C LEU A 67 4.56 -24.79 8.63
N VAL A 68 3.97 -25.79 7.96
CA VAL A 68 3.19 -25.61 6.74
C VAL A 68 1.92 -26.47 6.74
N VAL A 69 0.92 -26.07 5.98
CA VAL A 69 -0.31 -26.82 5.71
C VAL A 69 -0.31 -27.19 4.24
N MET A 70 -0.38 -28.50 3.95
CA MET A 70 -0.43 -28.99 2.58
C MET A 70 -1.79 -28.71 1.94
N SER A 71 -1.79 -28.22 0.70
CA SER A 71 -3.00 -27.98 -0.10
C SER A 71 -3.19 -29.07 -1.16
N PRO A 72 -4.43 -29.33 -1.62
CA PRO A 72 -4.73 -30.36 -2.63
C PRO A 72 -3.96 -30.21 -3.95
N ASN A 73 -3.59 -28.97 -4.31
CA ASN A 73 -2.88 -28.65 -5.56
C ASN A 73 -1.34 -28.81 -5.47
N ARG A 74 -0.84 -29.62 -4.52
CA ARG A 74 0.61 -29.85 -4.30
C ARG A 74 1.41 -28.57 -4.00
N SER A 75 0.77 -27.62 -3.34
CA SER A 75 1.42 -26.46 -2.73
C SER A 75 1.33 -26.56 -1.22
N ALA A 76 2.34 -26.09 -0.51
CA ALA A 76 2.27 -25.92 0.93
C ALA A 76 1.92 -24.47 1.26
N ARG A 77 1.31 -24.20 2.41
CA ARG A 77 1.08 -22.86 2.92
C ARG A 77 1.77 -22.74 4.26
N VAL A 78 2.62 -21.73 4.46
CA VAL A 78 3.20 -21.46 5.78
C VAL A 78 2.07 -21.32 6.80
N MET A 79 2.24 -21.94 7.96
CA MET A 79 1.28 -21.88 9.07
C MET A 79 0.82 -20.45 9.36
N GLN A 80 -0.40 -20.31 9.84
CA GLN A 80 -0.97 -19.06 10.29
C GLN A 80 -1.53 -19.31 11.67
N LEU A 81 -1.14 -18.49 12.65
CA LEU A 81 -1.59 -18.63 14.02
C LEU A 81 -2.68 -17.58 14.31
N SER A 82 -3.79 -18.01 14.89
CA SER A 82 -4.80 -17.12 15.47
C SER A 82 -4.39 -16.67 16.87
N ALA A 83 -4.97 -15.59 17.40
CA ALA A 83 -4.73 -15.15 18.77
C ALA A 83 -5.01 -16.26 19.81
N GLY A 84 -5.99 -17.13 19.55
CA GLY A 84 -6.26 -18.32 20.37
C GLY A 84 -5.12 -19.35 20.30
N ASP A 85 -4.64 -19.67 19.09
CA ASP A 85 -3.50 -20.59 18.91
C ASP A 85 -2.23 -20.07 19.61
N MET A 86 -2.07 -18.75 19.70
CA MET A 86 -0.95 -18.11 20.42
C MET A 86 -1.06 -18.24 21.93
N GLY A 87 -2.25 -17.96 22.48
CA GLY A 87 -2.50 -18.15 23.90
C GLY A 87 -2.26 -19.60 24.32
N ASP A 88 -2.72 -20.55 23.51
CA ASP A 88 -2.51 -21.98 23.74
C ASP A 88 -1.02 -22.36 23.63
N LEU A 89 -0.29 -21.85 22.64
CA LEU A 89 1.14 -22.12 22.47
C LEU A 89 1.99 -21.48 23.58
N ALA A 90 1.62 -20.28 24.04
CA ALA A 90 2.27 -19.60 25.16
C ALA A 90 2.03 -20.32 26.49
N HIS A 91 0.80 -20.78 26.73
CA HIS A 91 0.48 -21.60 27.90
C HIS A 91 1.28 -22.91 27.89
N LEU A 92 1.32 -23.61 26.75
CA LEU A 92 2.11 -24.82 26.59
C LEU A 92 3.60 -24.56 26.86
N ARG A 93 4.14 -23.45 26.31
CA ARG A 93 5.52 -23.04 26.53
C ARG A 93 5.81 -22.76 28.00
N GLU A 94 4.93 -22.01 28.68
CA GLU A 94 5.07 -21.72 30.11
C GLU A 94 5.17 -23.02 30.93
N MET A 95 4.25 -23.97 30.70
CA MET A 95 4.27 -25.26 31.39
C MET A 95 5.57 -26.02 31.17
N LEU A 96 6.01 -26.13 29.91
CA LEU A 96 7.20 -26.91 29.56
C LEU A 96 8.48 -26.25 30.07
N GLU A 97 8.64 -24.94 29.90
CA GLU A 97 9.87 -24.22 30.25
C GLU A 97 10.05 -24.04 31.75
N VAL A 98 8.96 -23.81 32.51
CA VAL A 98 9.02 -23.70 33.97
C VAL A 98 9.42 -25.05 34.59
N ASP A 99 8.83 -26.15 34.16
CA ASP A 99 9.21 -27.47 34.64
C ASP A 99 10.58 -27.90 34.12
N GLY A 100 10.93 -27.54 32.88
CA GLY A 100 12.27 -27.71 32.32
C GLY A 100 13.33 -27.02 33.16
N LEU A 101 13.12 -25.76 33.54
CA LEU A 101 14.03 -24.98 34.37
C LEU A 101 14.19 -25.60 35.76
N ARG A 102 13.09 -26.02 36.38
CA ARG A 102 13.11 -26.71 37.67
C ARG A 102 13.94 -27.99 37.62
N MET A 103 13.72 -28.82 36.59
CA MET A 103 14.46 -30.06 36.42
C MET A 103 15.94 -29.80 36.07
N ALA A 104 16.23 -28.75 35.30
CA ALA A 104 17.59 -28.39 34.90
C ALA A 104 18.42 -27.86 36.07
N MET A 105 17.84 -27.00 36.91
CA MET A 105 18.51 -26.55 38.14
C MET A 105 18.71 -27.69 39.15
N ALA A 106 17.83 -28.70 39.16
CA ALA A 106 18.01 -29.88 40.01
C ALA A 106 19.07 -30.86 39.47
N SER A 107 19.20 -30.96 38.14
CA SER A 107 20.04 -31.97 37.48
C SER A 107 21.44 -31.47 37.14
N ASP A 108 21.56 -30.23 36.64
CA ASP A 108 22.81 -29.64 36.15
C ASP A 108 22.78 -28.10 36.25
N ALA A 109 22.66 -27.56 37.46
CA ALA A 109 22.61 -26.11 37.70
C ALA A 109 23.85 -25.38 37.16
N ALA A 110 25.04 -25.96 37.34
CA ALA A 110 26.29 -25.32 36.94
C ALA A 110 26.45 -25.31 35.41
N GLY A 111 26.11 -26.41 34.73
CA GLY A 111 26.10 -26.47 33.27
C GLY A 111 25.05 -25.54 32.66
N LEU A 112 23.83 -25.55 33.19
CA LEU A 112 22.77 -24.64 32.77
C LEU A 112 23.18 -23.17 32.92
N ALA A 113 23.71 -22.78 34.08
CA ALA A 113 24.11 -21.39 34.33
C ALA A 113 25.17 -20.92 33.33
N ALA A 114 26.16 -21.77 33.01
CA ALA A 114 27.18 -21.45 32.03
C ALA A 114 26.62 -21.35 30.60
N ALA A 115 25.71 -22.26 30.23
CA ALA A 115 25.08 -22.29 28.91
C ALA A 115 24.18 -21.07 28.68
N LEU A 116 23.34 -20.71 29.66
CA LEU A 116 22.48 -19.53 29.57
C LEU A 116 23.28 -18.22 29.53
N ASP A 117 24.34 -18.10 30.36
CA ASP A 117 25.22 -16.92 30.34
C ASP A 117 25.87 -16.73 28.98
N ALA A 118 26.36 -17.80 28.35
CA ALA A 118 26.92 -17.75 27.01
C ALA A 118 25.92 -17.19 25.96
N GLN A 119 24.64 -17.55 26.06
CA GLN A 119 23.62 -17.01 25.16
C GLN A 119 23.29 -15.54 25.43
N VAL A 120 23.28 -15.12 26.71
CA VAL A 120 23.10 -13.70 27.07
C VAL A 120 24.25 -12.84 26.55
N GLN A 121 25.50 -13.32 26.63
CA GLN A 121 26.67 -12.63 26.07
C GLN A 121 26.60 -12.57 24.54
N ALA A 122 26.19 -13.66 23.87
CA ALA A 122 25.99 -13.67 22.43
C ALA A 122 24.91 -12.67 22.00
N GLY A 123 23.80 -12.59 22.73
CA GLY A 123 22.74 -11.61 22.51
C GLY A 123 23.20 -10.17 22.74
N ALA A 124 24.07 -9.92 23.72
CA ALA A 124 24.64 -8.60 23.96
C ALA A 124 25.52 -8.15 22.78
N ALA A 125 26.41 -9.02 22.31
CA ALA A 125 27.25 -8.75 21.14
C ALA A 125 26.42 -8.50 19.87
N ALA A 126 25.32 -9.24 19.68
CA ALA A 126 24.40 -9.02 18.56
C ALA A 126 23.69 -7.66 18.64
N LEU A 127 23.27 -7.23 19.84
CA LEU A 127 22.68 -5.91 20.08
C LEU A 127 23.66 -4.77 19.80
N GLU A 128 24.94 -4.92 20.17
CA GLU A 128 25.99 -3.95 19.87
C GLU A 128 26.26 -3.83 18.37
N ALA A 129 26.17 -4.94 17.63
CA ALA A 129 26.36 -5.00 16.18
C ALA A 129 25.11 -4.62 15.37
N ASP A 130 23.98 -4.33 16.03
CA ASP A 130 22.66 -4.12 15.40
C ASP A 130 22.19 -5.31 14.53
N ASP A 131 22.59 -6.54 14.91
CA ASP A 131 22.29 -7.78 14.19
C ASP A 131 21.09 -8.51 14.84
N ILE A 132 19.89 -8.21 14.32
CA ILE A 132 18.62 -8.76 14.80
C ILE A 132 18.53 -10.28 14.60
N GLU A 133 19.15 -10.80 13.54
CA GLU A 133 19.12 -12.23 13.22
C GLU A 133 20.01 -13.01 14.20
N ALA A 134 21.22 -12.52 14.46
CA ALA A 134 22.11 -13.09 15.46
C ALA A 134 21.48 -13.05 16.86
N PHE A 135 20.80 -11.94 17.22
CA PHE A 135 20.05 -11.87 18.47
C PHE A 135 18.97 -12.95 18.52
N SER A 136 18.12 -13.05 17.49
CA SER A 136 17.03 -14.03 17.42
C SER A 136 17.52 -15.48 17.53
N ARG A 137 18.73 -15.77 17.03
CA ARG A 137 19.38 -17.08 17.18
C ARG A 137 19.77 -17.34 18.63
N SER A 138 20.45 -16.39 19.28
CA SER A 138 20.82 -16.51 20.70
C SER A 138 19.60 -16.60 21.63
N ASP A 139 18.57 -15.83 21.33
CA ASP A 139 17.28 -15.80 22.02
C ASP A 139 16.54 -17.14 21.91
N ASN A 140 16.68 -17.86 20.81
CA ASN A 140 16.14 -19.21 20.66
C ASN A 140 16.97 -20.25 21.45
N GLU A 141 18.29 -20.20 21.31
CA GLU A 141 19.20 -21.13 22.00
C GLU A 141 19.07 -21.02 23.53
N PHE A 142 18.89 -19.81 24.08
CA PHE A 142 18.65 -19.59 25.50
C PHE A 142 17.54 -20.51 26.06
N HIS A 143 16.42 -20.61 25.36
CA HIS A 143 15.30 -21.44 25.81
C HIS A 143 15.54 -22.94 25.58
N LEU A 144 16.30 -23.32 24.55
CA LEU A 144 16.67 -24.72 24.30
C LEU A 144 17.64 -25.26 25.36
N GLU A 145 18.56 -24.44 25.88
CA GLU A 145 19.51 -24.86 26.91
C GLU A 145 18.81 -25.33 28.19
N ILE A 146 17.68 -24.72 28.55
CA ILE A 146 16.85 -25.17 29.68
C ILE A 146 16.53 -26.66 29.55
N PHE A 147 16.16 -27.12 28.35
CA PHE A 147 15.78 -28.51 28.13
C PHE A 147 16.98 -29.44 27.92
N ARG A 148 18.08 -28.97 27.33
CA ARG A 148 19.32 -29.76 27.20
C ARG A 148 19.89 -30.15 28.56
N HIS A 149 19.69 -29.29 29.56
CA HIS A 149 20.14 -29.51 30.93
C HIS A 149 19.06 -30.10 31.86
N CYS A 150 17.81 -30.30 31.40
CA CYS A 150 16.70 -30.75 32.26
C CYS A 150 16.78 -32.22 32.70
N GLY A 151 17.67 -33.03 32.09
CA GLY A 151 17.79 -34.46 32.41
C GLY A 151 16.60 -35.32 31.97
N ASN A 152 15.59 -34.73 31.32
CA ASN A 152 14.40 -35.43 30.82
C ASN A 152 14.36 -35.41 29.28
N ARG A 153 14.85 -36.49 28.68
CA ARG A 153 14.90 -36.66 27.22
C ARG A 153 13.54 -36.52 26.53
N TYR A 154 12.44 -36.94 27.17
CA TYR A 154 11.12 -36.82 26.56
C TYR A 154 10.62 -35.37 26.55
N LEU A 155 10.93 -34.62 27.61
CA LEU A 155 10.60 -33.21 27.70
C LEU A 155 11.39 -32.39 26.66
N GLU A 156 12.69 -32.66 26.56
CA GLU A 156 13.57 -32.06 25.54
C GLU A 156 13.07 -32.35 24.12
N GLN A 157 12.78 -33.62 23.80
CA GLN A 157 12.27 -34.00 22.48
C GLN A 157 10.90 -33.37 22.17
N THR A 158 10.04 -33.22 23.18
CA THR A 158 8.73 -32.59 23.01
C THR A 158 8.89 -31.11 22.70
N PHE A 159 9.73 -30.39 23.43
CA PHE A 159 9.95 -28.97 23.18
C PHE A 159 10.57 -28.71 21.81
N ILE A 160 11.56 -29.52 21.40
CA ILE A 160 12.19 -29.41 20.07
C ILE A 160 11.16 -29.51 18.92
N GLN A 161 10.09 -30.30 19.08
CA GLN A 161 9.03 -30.39 18.06
C GLN A 161 8.23 -29.09 17.90
N PHE A 162 8.06 -28.30 18.97
CA PHE A 162 7.32 -27.05 18.94
C PHE A 162 8.21 -25.81 18.77
N ALA A 163 9.51 -25.93 19.07
CA ALA A 163 10.47 -24.83 19.05
C ALA A 163 10.44 -24.02 17.75
N PRO A 164 10.39 -24.61 16.54
CA PRO A 164 10.32 -23.81 15.31
C PRO A 164 9.07 -22.93 15.20
N ARG A 165 7.92 -23.37 15.73
CA ARG A 165 6.67 -22.58 15.75
C ARG A 165 6.77 -21.40 16.71
N ILE A 166 7.32 -21.65 17.88
CA ILE A 166 7.57 -20.65 18.93
C ILE A 166 8.61 -19.63 18.44
N GLN A 167 9.67 -20.09 17.78
CA GLN A 167 10.70 -19.22 17.22
C GLN A 167 10.16 -18.34 16.10
N ALA A 168 9.40 -18.91 15.16
CA ALA A 168 8.74 -18.17 14.09
C ALA A 168 7.78 -17.09 14.63
N MET A 169 7.10 -17.34 15.76
CA MET A 169 6.33 -16.32 16.48
C MET A 169 7.23 -15.20 17.01
N ARG A 170 8.30 -15.55 17.74
CA ARG A 170 9.17 -14.60 18.45
C ARG A 170 9.95 -13.70 17.50
N THR A 171 10.50 -14.22 16.41
CA THR A 171 11.25 -13.42 15.43
C THR A 171 10.40 -12.30 14.82
N ARG A 172 9.07 -12.49 14.73
CA ARG A 172 8.15 -11.43 14.27
C ARG A 172 7.90 -10.34 15.31
N LEU A 173 8.01 -10.67 16.61
CA LEU A 173 7.94 -9.69 17.71
C LEU A 173 9.22 -8.90 17.89
N ALA A 174 10.36 -9.52 17.58
CA ALA A 174 11.70 -8.94 17.74
C ALA A 174 12.01 -7.80 16.75
N ARG A 175 11.02 -7.25 16.02
CA ARG A 175 11.23 -6.12 15.09
C ARG A 175 11.27 -4.77 15.79
N GLU A 176 10.77 -4.66 17.01
CA GLU A 176 10.80 -3.45 17.81
C GLU A 176 12.04 -3.43 18.71
N ARG A 177 12.96 -2.48 18.48
CA ARG A 177 14.25 -2.37 19.22
C ARG A 177 14.07 -2.37 20.74
N ASP A 178 13.00 -1.77 21.24
CA ASP A 178 12.73 -1.69 22.67
C ASP A 178 12.33 -3.05 23.26
N ARG A 179 11.62 -3.90 22.50
CA ARG A 179 11.28 -5.26 22.94
C ARG A 179 12.50 -6.17 22.99
N ILE A 180 13.39 -6.07 22.00
CA ILE A 180 14.65 -6.84 21.99
C ILE A 180 15.45 -6.54 23.28
N ARG A 181 15.55 -5.25 23.64
CA ARG A 181 16.25 -4.81 24.86
C ARG A 181 15.58 -5.32 26.13
N THR A 182 14.25 -5.27 26.21
CA THR A 182 13.49 -5.81 27.35
C THR A 182 13.69 -7.31 27.49
N SER A 183 13.60 -8.07 26.38
CA SER A 183 13.82 -9.53 26.35
C SER A 183 15.22 -9.89 26.85
N HIS A 184 16.26 -9.19 26.38
CA HIS A 184 17.64 -9.39 26.82
C HIS A 184 17.81 -9.08 28.32
N ALA A 185 17.25 -7.98 28.80
CA ALA A 185 17.32 -7.60 30.21
C ALA A 185 16.67 -8.67 31.11
N THR A 186 15.53 -9.22 30.70
CA THR A 186 14.85 -10.31 31.41
C THR A 186 15.67 -11.59 31.40
N HIS A 187 16.27 -11.99 30.26
CA HIS A 187 17.19 -13.12 30.18
C HIS A 187 18.38 -12.96 31.13
N THR A 188 18.98 -11.78 31.18
CA THR A 188 20.08 -11.45 32.11
C THR A 188 19.66 -11.64 33.57
N ALA A 189 18.44 -11.21 33.93
CA ALA A 189 17.91 -11.38 35.28
C ALA A 189 17.64 -12.86 35.62
N ILE A 190 17.17 -13.66 34.66
CA ILE A 190 16.97 -15.11 34.83
C ILE A 190 18.32 -15.79 35.09
N VAL A 191 19.36 -15.49 34.30
CA VAL A 191 20.70 -16.06 34.49
C VAL A 191 21.26 -15.74 35.88
N ALA A 192 21.13 -14.50 36.32
CA ALA A 192 21.57 -14.10 37.66
C ALA A 192 20.85 -14.90 38.77
N ALA A 193 19.54 -15.12 38.65
CA ALA A 193 18.77 -15.94 39.59
C ALA A 193 19.21 -17.41 39.57
N VAL A 194 19.48 -17.98 38.38
CA VAL A 194 19.99 -19.36 38.24
C VAL A 194 21.37 -19.50 38.87
N GLN A 195 22.28 -18.55 38.63
CA GLN A 195 23.63 -18.53 39.22
C GLN A 195 23.60 -18.41 40.75
N ALA A 196 22.63 -17.66 41.29
CA ALA A 196 22.40 -17.52 42.72
C ALA A 196 21.67 -18.72 43.36
N GLY A 197 21.17 -19.67 42.56
CA GLY A 197 20.37 -20.80 43.04
C GLY A 197 18.95 -20.42 43.48
N GLU A 198 18.45 -19.26 43.06
CA GLU A 198 17.13 -18.72 43.42
C GLU A 198 16.03 -19.29 42.50
N LEU A 199 15.69 -20.58 42.68
CA LEU A 199 14.76 -21.31 41.78
C LEU A 199 13.41 -20.60 41.57
N GLU A 200 12.71 -20.23 42.65
CA GLU A 200 11.38 -19.61 42.54
C GLU A 200 11.42 -18.27 41.82
N ARG A 201 12.48 -17.48 42.06
CA ARG A 201 12.68 -16.21 41.36
C ARG A 201 12.96 -16.43 39.87
N ALA A 202 13.80 -17.41 39.53
CA ALA A 202 14.11 -17.74 38.14
C ALA A 202 12.85 -18.21 37.39
N ILE A 203 11.99 -18.99 38.06
CA ILE A 203 10.70 -19.43 37.54
C ILE A 203 9.75 -18.27 37.30
N ASP A 204 9.62 -17.35 38.26
CA ASP A 204 8.71 -16.21 38.13
C ASP A 204 9.15 -15.29 36.98
N LEU A 205 10.45 -14.99 36.89
CA LEU A 205 11.00 -14.20 35.79
C LEU A 205 10.79 -14.88 34.42
N LEU A 206 10.97 -16.20 34.33
CA LEU A 206 10.74 -16.95 33.10
C LEU A 206 9.26 -17.00 32.71
N ARG A 207 8.37 -17.15 33.70
CA ARG A 207 6.92 -17.14 33.50
C ARG A 207 6.46 -15.80 32.94
N ASP A 208 6.88 -14.71 33.56
CA ASP A 208 6.53 -13.35 33.14
C ASP A 208 7.07 -13.08 31.73
N HIS A 209 8.31 -13.48 31.44
CA HIS A 209 8.90 -13.40 30.10
C HIS A 209 8.09 -14.13 29.02
N VAL A 210 7.60 -15.34 29.31
CA VAL A 210 6.79 -16.12 28.36
C VAL A 210 5.44 -15.44 28.11
N ARG A 211 4.80 -14.91 29.16
CA ARG A 211 3.50 -14.23 29.09
C ARG A 211 3.58 -12.88 28.39
N ASP A 212 4.55 -12.04 28.75
CA ASP A 212 4.77 -10.73 28.13
C ASP A 212 4.94 -10.87 26.61
N ASN A 213 5.68 -11.89 26.16
CA ASN A 213 5.82 -12.17 24.72
C ASN A 213 4.50 -12.57 24.04
N ALA A 214 3.62 -13.27 24.76
CA ALA A 214 2.32 -13.71 24.23
C ALA A 214 1.31 -12.56 24.14
N ASP A 215 1.22 -11.74 25.19
CA ASP A 215 0.36 -10.57 25.24
C ASP A 215 0.79 -9.56 24.17
N ALA A 216 2.09 -9.30 24.07
CA ALA A 216 2.62 -8.35 23.11
C ALA A 216 2.46 -8.82 21.64
N TYR A 217 2.30 -10.12 21.38
CA TYR A 217 1.92 -10.66 20.07
C TYR A 217 0.40 -10.57 19.83
N THR A 218 -0.38 -10.85 20.87
CA THR A 218 -1.83 -10.71 20.84
C THR A 218 -2.21 -9.26 20.53
N ASP A 219 -1.50 -8.29 21.12
CA ASP A 219 -1.62 -6.86 20.86
C ASP A 219 -1.17 -6.48 19.44
N PHE A 220 -0.04 -7.03 18.97
CA PHE A 220 0.41 -6.83 17.59
C PHE A 220 -0.62 -7.33 16.57
N CYS A 221 -1.28 -8.45 16.87
CA CYS A 221 -2.32 -9.03 16.02
C CYS A 221 -3.70 -8.37 16.19
N SER A 222 -4.05 -7.88 17.39
CA SER A 222 -5.30 -7.17 17.65
C SER A 222 -5.27 -5.76 17.07
N ALA A 223 -4.14 -5.05 17.17
CA ALA A 223 -3.88 -3.81 16.44
C ALA A 223 -3.97 -4.00 14.91
N SER A 224 -3.70 -5.21 14.44
CA SER A 224 -3.86 -5.60 13.03
C SER A 224 -5.28 -6.11 12.68
N ARG A 225 -6.15 -6.37 13.66
CA ARG A 225 -7.51 -6.94 13.49
C ARG A 225 -8.66 -6.03 13.93
N GLU A 226 -8.45 -5.02 14.77
CA GLU A 226 -9.48 -4.03 15.14
C GLU A 226 -9.58 -2.89 14.12
N VAL A 227 -9.94 -3.22 12.88
CA VAL A 227 -10.68 -2.26 12.06
C VAL A 227 -12.14 -2.68 12.15
N GLY A 228 -12.85 -2.13 13.14
CA GLY A 228 -14.29 -1.94 12.99
C GLY A 228 -14.56 -1.28 11.63
N ALA A 229 -15.76 -1.46 11.05
CA ALA A 229 -16.07 -0.88 9.75
C ALA A 229 -15.58 0.60 9.72
N PRO A 230 -14.73 0.99 8.75
CA PRO A 230 -14.09 2.29 8.77
C PRO A 230 -15.17 3.36 8.91
N PRO A 231 -15.01 4.31 9.84
CA PRO A 231 -16.07 5.24 10.17
C PRO A 231 -16.50 6.01 8.93
N ARG A 232 -17.80 6.25 8.84
CA ARG A 232 -18.43 6.88 7.69
C ARG A 232 -18.62 8.36 7.96
N VAL A 233 -18.49 9.13 6.90
CA VAL A 233 -18.67 10.58 6.91
C VAL A 233 -19.54 10.94 5.73
N SER A 234 -20.60 11.72 5.96
CA SER A 234 -21.41 12.22 4.86
C SER A 234 -20.59 13.15 3.96
N LEU A 235 -20.92 13.23 2.66
CA LEU A 235 -20.23 14.15 1.75
C LEU A 235 -20.38 15.61 2.21
N ALA A 236 -21.57 16.01 2.67
CA ALA A 236 -21.83 17.37 3.16
C ALA A 236 -20.96 17.72 4.39
N GLU A 237 -20.77 16.74 5.29
CA GLU A 237 -19.92 16.89 6.47
C GLU A 237 -18.45 17.10 6.09
N MET A 238 -17.98 16.29 5.15
CA MET A 238 -16.61 16.38 4.64
C MET A 238 -16.39 17.68 3.86
N GLU A 239 -17.37 18.12 3.05
CA GLU A 239 -17.32 19.39 2.34
C GLU A 239 -17.22 20.57 3.30
N ARG A 240 -18.04 20.62 4.36
CA ARG A 240 -17.96 21.77 5.28
C ARG A 240 -16.71 21.76 6.15
N PHE A 241 -16.20 20.59 6.53
CA PHE A 241 -14.87 20.49 7.15
C PHE A 241 -13.77 21.00 6.21
N ALA A 242 -13.76 20.54 4.96
CA ALA A 242 -12.74 20.92 3.99
C ALA A 242 -12.74 22.42 3.69
N ARG A 243 -13.93 23.04 3.58
CA ARG A 243 -14.08 24.50 3.44
C ARG A 243 -13.44 25.24 4.61
N ALA A 244 -13.80 24.89 5.84
CA ALA A 244 -13.25 25.51 7.03
C ALA A 244 -11.72 25.34 7.12
N ALA A 245 -11.20 24.16 6.78
CA ALA A 245 -9.76 23.89 6.79
C ALA A 245 -8.99 24.71 5.75
N LEU A 246 -9.53 24.82 4.53
CA LEU A 246 -8.93 25.61 3.45
C LEU A 246 -8.96 27.12 3.76
N GLU A 247 -10.06 27.61 4.33
CA GLU A 247 -10.15 29.00 4.79
C GLU A 247 -9.13 29.30 5.90
N LYS A 248 -8.89 28.37 6.83
CA LYS A 248 -7.90 28.54 7.91
C LYS A 248 -6.47 28.62 7.41
N VAL A 249 -6.13 27.95 6.32
CA VAL A 249 -4.81 28.12 5.65
C VAL A 249 -4.77 29.34 4.72
N GLY A 250 -5.83 30.15 4.68
CA GLY A 250 -5.89 31.41 3.96
C GLY A 250 -6.25 31.30 2.48
N ALA A 251 -6.71 30.13 2.01
CA ALA A 251 -7.15 29.98 0.63
C ALA A 251 -8.38 30.86 0.35
N ASP A 252 -8.40 31.55 -0.80
CA ASP A 252 -9.56 32.34 -1.19
C ASP A 252 -10.79 31.47 -1.47
N ALA A 253 -11.97 32.10 -1.52
CA ALA A 253 -13.24 31.40 -1.69
C ALA A 253 -13.28 30.58 -2.99
N ALA A 254 -12.66 31.09 -4.06
CA ALA A 254 -12.73 30.49 -5.37
C ALA A 254 -11.80 29.26 -5.50
N THR A 255 -10.65 29.31 -4.84
CA THR A 255 -9.73 28.18 -4.64
C THR A 255 -10.37 27.14 -3.74
N THR A 256 -10.95 27.56 -2.62
CA THR A 256 -11.65 26.68 -1.68
C THR A 256 -12.76 25.89 -2.37
N GLU A 257 -13.65 26.55 -3.12
CA GLU A 257 -14.72 25.87 -3.86
C GLU A 257 -14.17 24.86 -4.86
N SER A 258 -13.15 25.24 -5.60
CA SER A 258 -12.57 24.40 -6.66
C SER A 258 -11.91 23.14 -6.08
N VAL A 259 -11.17 23.27 -4.98
CA VAL A 259 -10.56 22.13 -4.26
C VAL A 259 -11.65 21.21 -3.72
N VAL A 260 -12.65 21.76 -3.02
CA VAL A 260 -13.75 20.99 -2.44
C VAL A 260 -14.52 20.23 -3.52
N ARG A 261 -14.85 20.89 -4.64
CA ARG A 261 -15.55 20.27 -5.78
C ARG A 261 -14.76 19.09 -6.36
N ALA A 262 -13.45 19.24 -6.55
CA ALA A 262 -12.60 18.17 -7.09
C ALA A 262 -12.48 16.98 -6.12
N LEU A 263 -12.27 17.26 -4.83
CA LEU A 263 -12.18 16.22 -3.78
C LEU A 263 -13.51 15.48 -3.59
N ALA A 264 -14.63 16.22 -3.63
CA ALA A 264 -15.98 15.67 -3.56
C ALA A 264 -16.30 14.80 -4.77
N HIS A 265 -15.91 15.21 -5.98
CA HIS A 265 -16.05 14.40 -7.19
C HIS A 265 -15.33 13.04 -7.03
N ALA A 266 -14.05 13.07 -6.70
CA ALA A 266 -13.25 11.85 -6.59
C ALA A 266 -13.75 10.93 -5.46
N SER A 267 -13.98 11.47 -4.26
CA SER A 267 -14.49 10.69 -3.11
C SER A 267 -15.91 10.20 -3.34
N GLY A 268 -16.75 11.02 -3.97
CA GLY A 268 -18.12 10.67 -4.31
C GLY A 268 -18.17 9.49 -5.27
N LEU A 269 -17.27 9.42 -6.26
CA LEU A 269 -17.23 8.35 -7.26
C LEU A 269 -16.36 7.14 -6.88
N GLY A 270 -15.81 7.11 -5.65
CA GLY A 270 -14.98 6.01 -5.17
C GLY A 270 -13.54 6.01 -5.67
N VAL A 271 -13.07 7.13 -6.21
CA VAL A 271 -11.66 7.36 -6.58
C VAL A 271 -10.91 7.93 -5.37
N ASP A 272 -10.90 7.17 -4.26
CA ASP A 272 -10.42 7.64 -2.96
C ASP A 272 -8.95 8.09 -2.94
N THR A 273 -8.15 7.59 -3.87
CA THR A 273 -6.74 7.99 -4.04
C THR A 273 -6.57 9.46 -4.43
N HIS A 274 -7.61 10.08 -5.00
CA HIS A 274 -7.63 11.49 -5.41
C HIS A 274 -8.74 12.28 -4.70
N GLY A 275 -9.36 11.68 -3.69
CA GLY A 275 -10.42 12.27 -2.86
C GLY A 275 -9.89 12.94 -1.59
N TYR A 276 -10.74 13.05 -0.57
CA TYR A 276 -10.44 13.77 0.68
C TYR A 276 -9.23 13.24 1.46
N ARG A 277 -8.74 12.04 1.12
CA ARG A 277 -7.44 11.52 1.62
C ARG A 277 -6.25 12.40 1.22
N LEU A 278 -6.39 13.24 0.18
CA LEU A 278 -5.38 14.23 -0.20
C LEU A 278 -5.52 15.57 0.52
N LEU A 279 -6.61 15.81 1.27
CA LEU A 279 -6.81 17.10 1.94
C LEU A 279 -5.66 17.45 2.91
N PRO A 280 -5.16 16.54 3.78
CA PRO A 280 -4.01 16.84 4.64
C PRO A 280 -2.76 17.24 3.86
N HIS A 281 -2.53 16.61 2.70
CA HIS A 281 -1.41 16.95 1.83
C HIS A 281 -1.54 18.36 1.24
N TYR A 282 -2.74 18.74 0.79
CA TYR A 282 -2.99 20.09 0.26
C TYR A 282 -2.91 21.16 1.34
N LEU A 283 -3.44 20.90 2.54
CA LEU A 283 -3.33 21.83 3.67
C LEU A 283 -1.86 22.12 4.01
N ARG A 284 -1.00 21.09 4.03
CA ARG A 284 0.45 21.27 4.17
C ARG A 284 1.07 22.07 3.01
N GLY A 285 0.59 21.86 1.79
CA GLY A 285 1.06 22.59 0.60
C GLY A 285 0.72 24.09 0.65
N PHE A 286 -0.49 24.44 1.11
CA PHE A 286 -0.85 25.84 1.34
C PHE A 286 -0.05 26.45 2.49
N ALA A 287 0.02 25.75 3.63
CA ALA A 287 0.75 26.24 4.80
C ALA A 287 2.26 26.42 4.54
N GLY A 288 2.86 25.53 3.73
CA GLY A 288 4.27 25.60 3.35
C GLY A 288 4.60 26.60 2.24
N GLY A 289 3.59 27.13 1.53
CA GLY A 289 3.77 28.10 0.44
C GLY A 289 3.94 27.50 -0.96
N ARG A 290 3.94 26.17 -1.10
CA ARG A 290 3.98 25.49 -2.41
C ARG A 290 2.72 25.68 -3.24
N LEU A 291 1.59 25.96 -2.59
CA LEU A 291 0.32 26.27 -3.23
C LEU A 291 -0.06 27.72 -2.93
N ASN A 292 -0.28 28.51 -3.97
CA ASN A 292 -0.73 29.89 -3.82
C ASN A 292 -2.19 29.91 -3.31
N THR A 293 -2.41 30.60 -2.19
CA THR A 293 -3.71 30.70 -1.53
C THR A 293 -4.66 31.67 -2.22
N THR A 294 -4.14 32.67 -2.94
CA THR A 294 -4.93 33.71 -3.63
C THR A 294 -4.39 33.95 -5.06
N PRO A 295 -4.42 32.93 -5.93
CA PRO A 295 -3.74 32.98 -7.22
C PRO A 295 -4.39 33.98 -8.19
N LYS A 296 -3.56 34.75 -8.90
CA LYS A 296 -3.99 35.71 -9.92
C LYS A 296 -3.92 35.09 -11.31
N LEU A 297 -4.96 34.30 -11.60
CA LEU A 297 -5.10 33.62 -12.89
C LEU A 297 -5.08 34.62 -14.07
N SER A 298 -4.33 34.30 -15.13
CA SER A 298 -4.26 35.12 -16.33
C SER A 298 -4.21 34.28 -17.60
N PHE A 299 -4.65 34.87 -18.72
CA PHE A 299 -4.61 34.22 -20.04
C PHE A 299 -3.64 34.98 -20.96
N PRO A 300 -2.32 34.76 -20.83
CA PRO A 300 -1.32 35.56 -21.55
C PRO A 300 -1.37 35.40 -23.07
N ARG A 301 -1.96 34.31 -23.58
CA ARG A 301 -2.12 34.04 -25.02
C ARG A 301 -3.47 33.40 -25.30
N GLY A 302 -4.01 33.69 -26.48
CA GLY A 302 -5.18 33.02 -27.03
C GLY A 302 -5.48 33.43 -28.46
N THR A 303 -6.17 32.57 -29.19
CA THR A 303 -6.63 32.81 -30.57
C THR A 303 -7.83 31.93 -30.86
N GLY A 304 -8.93 32.52 -31.33
CA GLY A 304 -10.17 31.80 -31.62
C GLY A 304 -10.52 30.82 -30.50
N GLY A 305 -10.62 29.53 -30.84
CA GLY A 305 -10.93 28.44 -29.91
C GLY A 305 -9.76 27.92 -29.04
N ALA A 306 -8.69 28.69 -28.82
CA ALA A 306 -7.55 28.27 -27.99
C ALA A 306 -7.04 29.35 -27.04
N ALA A 307 -6.58 28.96 -25.84
CA ALA A 307 -5.94 29.84 -24.86
C ALA A 307 -4.85 29.12 -24.04
N VAL A 308 -3.97 29.90 -23.42
CA VAL A 308 -3.03 29.44 -22.40
C VAL A 308 -3.39 30.12 -21.08
N LEU A 309 -3.58 29.34 -20.02
CA LEU A 309 -3.79 29.78 -18.65
C LEU A 309 -2.46 29.73 -17.89
N ASP A 310 -2.04 30.87 -17.35
CA ASP A 310 -1.02 30.94 -16.30
C ASP A 310 -1.75 30.96 -14.94
N ALA A 311 -1.51 29.92 -14.15
CA ALA A 311 -2.26 29.69 -12.93
C ALA A 311 -1.61 30.26 -11.65
N ASP A 312 -0.46 30.94 -11.75
CA ASP A 312 0.17 31.61 -10.60
C ASP A 312 0.38 30.67 -9.38
N ASP A 313 0.86 29.46 -9.65
CA ASP A 313 1.10 28.38 -8.68
C ASP A 313 -0.14 28.00 -7.86
N ALA A 314 -1.33 28.17 -8.44
CA ALA A 314 -2.59 27.78 -7.85
C ALA A 314 -2.63 26.27 -7.52
N HIS A 315 -3.51 25.92 -6.60
CA HIS A 315 -3.97 24.54 -6.49
C HIS A 315 -4.54 24.05 -7.83
N GLY A 316 -4.19 22.83 -8.26
CA GLY A 316 -4.51 22.32 -9.59
C GLY A 316 -6.00 22.33 -9.92
N ALA A 317 -6.88 22.14 -8.92
CA ALA A 317 -8.32 22.27 -9.13
C ALA A 317 -8.81 23.70 -9.43
N ARG A 318 -8.18 24.71 -8.84
CA ARG A 318 -8.49 26.12 -9.13
C ARG A 318 -8.11 26.45 -10.57
N ALA A 319 -6.93 26.01 -11.01
CA ALA A 319 -6.48 26.15 -12.39
C ALA A 319 -7.38 25.37 -13.36
N GLY A 320 -7.68 24.10 -13.04
CA GLY A 320 -8.47 23.21 -13.88
C GLY A 320 -9.89 23.70 -14.11
N TYR A 321 -10.61 24.14 -13.07
CA TYR A 321 -11.97 24.66 -13.25
C TYR A 321 -12.00 26.00 -13.99
N ALA A 322 -11.04 26.90 -13.74
CA ALA A 322 -10.94 28.14 -14.52
C ALA A 322 -10.66 27.86 -16.00
N ALA A 323 -9.85 26.85 -16.32
CA ALA A 323 -9.61 26.41 -17.68
C ALA A 323 -10.86 25.75 -18.31
N VAL A 324 -11.63 24.97 -17.54
CA VAL A 324 -12.93 24.42 -17.98
C VAL A 324 -13.90 25.54 -18.35
N ASP A 325 -14.07 26.54 -17.49
CA ASP A 325 -14.97 27.66 -17.74
C ASP A 325 -14.58 28.37 -19.04
N ARG A 326 -13.28 28.65 -19.21
CA ARG A 326 -12.77 29.27 -20.44
C ARG A 326 -12.93 28.38 -21.67
N ALA A 327 -12.69 27.07 -21.54
CA ALA A 327 -12.86 26.12 -22.65
C ALA A 327 -14.33 26.06 -23.10
N ILE A 328 -15.28 26.06 -22.16
CA ILE A 328 -16.72 26.09 -22.46
C ILE A 328 -17.09 27.39 -23.19
N GLU A 329 -16.63 28.55 -22.70
CA GLU A 329 -16.85 29.84 -23.39
C GLU A 329 -16.36 29.80 -24.83
N LEU A 330 -15.12 29.37 -25.05
CA LEU A 330 -14.51 29.26 -26.36
C LEU A 330 -15.24 28.27 -27.27
N ALA A 331 -15.68 27.13 -26.72
CA ALA A 331 -16.42 26.13 -27.48
C ALA A 331 -17.80 26.62 -27.93
N ARG A 332 -18.49 27.45 -27.13
CA ARG A 332 -19.76 28.07 -27.57
C ARG A 332 -19.57 29.02 -28.76
N GLU A 333 -18.44 29.71 -28.80
CA GLU A 333 -18.16 30.71 -29.83
C GLU A 333 -17.58 30.09 -31.10
N TYR A 334 -16.65 29.14 -30.95
CA TYR A 334 -15.85 28.60 -32.05
C TYR A 334 -16.11 27.11 -32.34
N GLY A 335 -17.04 26.48 -31.63
CA GLY A 335 -17.31 25.04 -31.69
C GLY A 335 -16.32 24.16 -30.92
N VAL A 336 -15.12 24.66 -30.66
CA VAL A 336 -14.09 24.01 -29.84
C VAL A 336 -13.38 25.03 -28.95
N GLY A 337 -13.01 24.62 -27.74
CA GLY A 337 -12.27 25.42 -26.79
C GLY A 337 -11.15 24.61 -26.15
N ALA A 338 -9.91 24.95 -26.47
CA ALA A 338 -8.70 24.28 -25.98
C ALA A 338 -7.92 25.21 -25.04
N VAL A 339 -7.65 24.77 -23.81
CA VAL A 339 -6.93 25.57 -22.81
C VAL A 339 -5.76 24.76 -22.27
N ALA A 340 -4.55 25.21 -22.59
CA ALA A 340 -3.31 24.70 -21.99
C ALA A 340 -3.04 25.44 -20.68
N ILE A 341 -2.57 24.75 -19.65
CA ILE A 341 -2.39 25.26 -18.29
C ILE A 341 -0.92 25.14 -17.91
N ARG A 342 -0.35 26.19 -17.32
CA ARG A 342 0.99 26.21 -16.71
C ARG A 342 0.97 26.80 -15.32
N ALA A 343 2.09 26.68 -14.62
CA ALA A 343 2.25 27.18 -13.24
C ALA A 343 1.13 26.66 -12.34
N SER A 344 0.78 25.37 -12.51
CA SER A 344 -0.26 24.69 -11.74
C SER A 344 0.36 23.70 -10.76
N SER A 345 -0.49 22.90 -10.14
CA SER A 345 -0.10 21.83 -9.22
C SER A 345 -0.98 20.61 -9.43
N HIS A 346 -0.91 19.64 -8.52
CA HIS A 346 -1.72 18.42 -8.61
C HIS A 346 -3.22 18.77 -8.58
N PHE A 347 -3.98 18.28 -9.56
CA PHE A 347 -5.40 18.63 -9.73
C PHE A 347 -6.39 17.53 -9.31
N GLY A 348 -5.93 16.43 -8.72
CA GLY A 348 -6.82 15.32 -8.35
C GLY A 348 -7.28 14.49 -9.56
N ALA A 349 -8.53 14.03 -9.54
CA ALA A 349 -9.09 13.18 -10.61
C ALA A 349 -9.39 14.00 -11.88
N ALA A 350 -8.78 13.64 -13.00
CA ALA A 350 -8.97 14.34 -14.27
C ALA A 350 -10.44 14.30 -14.74
N GLY A 351 -11.19 13.25 -14.37
CA GLY A 351 -12.61 13.08 -14.62
C GLY A 351 -13.48 14.21 -14.07
N ALA A 352 -13.03 14.94 -13.05
CA ALA A 352 -13.76 16.07 -12.47
C ALA A 352 -13.97 17.22 -13.47
N TYR A 353 -12.96 17.45 -14.32
CA TYR A 353 -12.96 18.52 -15.32
C TYR A 353 -13.69 18.11 -16.59
N ALA A 354 -13.45 16.88 -17.07
CA ALA A 354 -14.17 16.32 -18.21
C ALA A 354 -15.68 16.27 -17.92
N THR A 355 -16.07 15.81 -16.73
CA THR A 355 -17.47 15.75 -16.29
C THR A 355 -18.11 17.14 -16.25
N ALA A 356 -17.41 18.16 -15.74
CA ALA A 356 -17.94 19.53 -15.71
C ALA A 356 -18.25 20.09 -17.11
N ILE A 357 -17.46 19.74 -18.12
CA ILE A 357 -17.74 20.08 -19.52
C ILE A 357 -18.95 19.31 -20.05
N ALA A 358 -19.05 18.02 -19.71
CA ALA A 358 -20.21 17.19 -20.05
C ALA A 358 -21.51 17.67 -19.42
N GLU A 359 -21.46 18.20 -18.19
CA GLU A 359 -22.59 18.83 -17.51
C GLU A 359 -23.03 20.14 -18.18
N ALA A 360 -22.11 20.87 -18.82
CA ALA A 360 -22.45 21.99 -19.71
C ALA A 360 -22.99 21.53 -21.09
N GLY A 361 -23.12 20.22 -21.28
CA GLY A 361 -23.63 19.52 -22.46
C GLY A 361 -22.70 19.56 -23.66
N MET A 362 -21.39 19.63 -23.41
CA MET A 362 -20.31 19.52 -24.40
C MET A 362 -19.50 18.24 -24.18
N ALA A 363 -18.78 17.76 -25.18
CA ALA A 363 -17.80 16.69 -24.93
C ALA A 363 -16.52 17.30 -24.33
N GLY A 364 -15.99 16.67 -23.28
CA GLY A 364 -14.85 17.20 -22.51
C GLY A 364 -13.68 16.23 -22.48
N LEU A 365 -12.48 16.73 -22.72
CA LEU A 365 -11.20 16.04 -22.49
C LEU A 365 -10.42 16.81 -21.43
N ALA A 366 -9.82 16.10 -20.49
CA ALA A 366 -8.87 16.66 -19.52
C ALA A 366 -7.67 15.73 -19.36
N VAL A 367 -6.47 16.30 -19.42
CA VAL A 367 -5.20 15.58 -19.28
C VAL A 367 -4.23 16.40 -18.42
N CYS A 368 -3.27 15.73 -17.78
CA CYS A 368 -2.14 16.36 -17.11
C CYS A 368 -0.91 15.47 -17.16
N ASN A 369 0.25 15.98 -16.76
CA ASN A 369 1.40 15.17 -16.42
C ASN A 369 1.63 15.12 -14.90
N SER A 370 2.61 14.34 -14.46
CA SER A 370 3.04 14.26 -13.06
C SER A 370 4.55 13.98 -13.01
N ASP A 371 5.15 14.01 -11.82
CA ASP A 371 6.49 13.46 -11.61
C ASP A 371 6.59 12.00 -12.11
N ALA A 372 7.79 11.63 -12.58
CA ALA A 372 8.01 10.37 -13.28
C ALA A 372 7.83 9.13 -12.40
N PHE A 373 6.94 8.21 -12.82
CA PHE A 373 6.65 6.92 -12.17
C PHE A 373 6.69 5.73 -13.13
N VAL A 374 6.42 5.96 -14.41
CA VAL A 374 6.13 4.92 -15.40
C VAL A 374 7.29 4.81 -16.38
N ARG A 375 7.78 3.59 -16.62
CA ARG A 375 8.80 3.36 -17.66
C ARG A 375 8.22 3.38 -19.06
N LEU A 376 9.09 3.56 -20.06
CA LEU A 376 8.74 3.29 -21.44
C LEU A 376 8.62 1.77 -21.70
N HIS A 377 8.06 1.41 -22.85
CA HIS A 377 8.05 0.02 -23.31
C HIS A 377 9.50 -0.45 -23.55
N GLY A 378 9.91 -1.52 -22.86
CA GLY A 378 11.30 -2.00 -22.85
C GLY A 378 12.29 -1.08 -22.10
N GLY A 379 11.80 -0.03 -21.42
CA GLY A 379 12.65 0.87 -20.65
C GLY A 379 13.00 0.34 -19.26
N ALA A 380 14.03 0.91 -18.65
CA ALA A 380 14.52 0.56 -17.30
C ALA A 380 14.67 1.80 -16.40
N GLU A 381 13.90 2.85 -16.69
CA GLU A 381 13.93 4.11 -15.96
C GLU A 381 12.51 4.68 -15.89
N ARG A 382 12.17 5.34 -14.77
CA ARG A 382 10.96 6.15 -14.66
C ARG A 382 11.03 7.30 -15.68
N PHE A 383 10.02 7.43 -16.52
CA PHE A 383 10.05 8.39 -17.63
C PHE A 383 8.81 9.30 -17.62
N HIS A 384 7.63 8.74 -17.85
CA HIS A 384 6.38 9.50 -17.75
C HIS A 384 5.86 9.46 -16.31
N GLY A 385 5.06 10.45 -15.96
CA GLY A 385 4.11 10.33 -14.87
C GLY A 385 3.04 9.28 -15.15
N THR A 386 2.06 9.17 -14.27
CA THR A 386 0.88 8.32 -14.52
C THR A 386 -0.07 8.91 -15.58
N ASN A 387 0.19 10.17 -15.97
CA ASN A 387 -0.31 10.89 -17.14
C ASN A 387 -1.74 10.48 -17.53
N PRO A 388 -2.76 10.94 -16.77
CA PRO A 388 -4.13 10.49 -16.95
C PRO A 388 -4.78 11.07 -18.21
N ILE A 389 -5.74 10.32 -18.74
CA ILE A 389 -6.66 10.75 -19.80
C ILE A 389 -8.08 10.61 -19.29
N ALA A 390 -8.78 11.73 -19.18
CA ALA A 390 -10.20 11.76 -18.89
C ALA A 390 -11.00 12.30 -20.08
N PHE A 391 -12.07 11.60 -20.44
CA PHE A 391 -13.02 12.04 -21.45
C PHE A 391 -14.45 11.81 -20.98
N ALA A 392 -15.30 12.82 -21.13
CA ALA A 392 -16.71 12.72 -20.79
C ALA A 392 -17.61 13.23 -21.92
N ALA A 393 -18.77 12.60 -22.07
CA ALA A 393 -19.76 12.97 -23.08
C ALA A 393 -21.18 12.95 -22.50
N PRO A 394 -22.01 13.97 -22.77
CA PRO A 394 -23.40 14.00 -22.32
C PRO A 394 -24.23 12.90 -22.97
N THR A 395 -25.06 12.23 -22.17
CA THR A 395 -25.94 11.12 -22.58
C THR A 395 -27.40 11.56 -22.72
N GLY A 396 -27.79 12.69 -22.14
CA GLY A 396 -29.14 13.23 -22.23
C GLY A 396 -29.59 13.88 -20.92
N PRO A 397 -30.73 14.57 -20.91
CA PRO A 397 -31.27 15.18 -19.70
C PRO A 397 -31.47 14.15 -18.58
N GLY A 398 -30.96 14.47 -17.38
CA GLY A 398 -31.13 13.64 -16.18
C GLY A 398 -30.35 12.32 -16.18
N GLN A 399 -29.47 12.08 -17.15
CA GLN A 399 -28.64 10.88 -17.23
C GLN A 399 -27.20 11.21 -16.86
N GLU A 400 -26.50 10.28 -16.21
CA GLU A 400 -25.07 10.49 -15.95
C GLU A 400 -24.28 10.46 -17.28
N PRO A 401 -23.28 11.34 -17.45
CA PRO A 401 -22.40 11.32 -18.61
C PRO A 401 -21.71 9.97 -18.80
N TRP A 402 -21.37 9.65 -20.05
CA TRP A 402 -20.34 8.65 -20.31
C TRP A 402 -19.00 9.23 -19.83
N LEU A 403 -18.25 8.50 -19.00
CA LEU A 403 -17.04 9.03 -18.36
C LEU A 403 -15.92 7.98 -18.37
N LEU A 404 -14.84 8.27 -19.09
CA LEU A 404 -13.56 7.60 -18.93
C LEU A 404 -12.65 8.48 -18.09
N ASP A 405 -12.06 7.94 -17.03
CA ASP A 405 -10.95 8.55 -16.29
C ASP A 405 -9.95 7.45 -15.96
N MET A 406 -8.77 7.50 -16.58
CA MET A 406 -7.78 6.45 -16.48
C MET A 406 -6.35 7.00 -16.47
N ALA A 407 -5.48 6.39 -15.67
CA ALA A 407 -4.04 6.53 -15.85
C ALA A 407 -3.60 5.82 -17.13
N THR A 408 -2.49 6.27 -17.73
CA THR A 408 -1.87 5.60 -18.89
C THR A 408 -0.92 4.47 -18.49
N SER A 409 -0.66 4.31 -17.19
CA SER A 409 -0.08 3.12 -16.58
C SER A 409 -1.12 2.02 -16.37
N ALA A 410 -0.67 0.77 -16.27
CA ALA A 410 -1.57 -0.38 -16.09
C ALA A 410 -2.32 -0.35 -14.75
N ILE A 411 -1.69 0.18 -13.70
CA ILE A 411 -2.27 0.44 -12.38
C ILE A 411 -1.72 1.74 -11.81
N PRO A 412 -2.44 2.43 -10.90
CA PRO A 412 -1.89 3.58 -10.19
C PRO A 412 -0.87 3.14 -9.13
N TYR A 413 0.10 4.01 -8.79
CA TYR A 413 1.18 3.71 -7.84
C TYR A 413 0.67 3.31 -6.45
N ASN A 414 -0.46 3.86 -6.01
CA ASN A 414 -1.10 3.50 -4.74
C ASN A 414 -1.48 2.00 -4.65
N LYS A 415 -1.70 1.31 -5.79
CA LYS A 415 -1.91 -0.14 -5.79
C LYS A 415 -0.63 -0.91 -5.47
N VAL A 416 0.54 -0.37 -5.81
CA VAL A 416 1.85 -0.92 -5.39
C VAL A 416 2.02 -0.78 -3.88
N LEU A 417 1.78 0.42 -3.34
CA LEU A 417 1.86 0.68 -1.91
C LEU A 417 0.88 -0.19 -1.10
N LEU A 418 -0.37 -0.31 -1.56
CA LEU A 418 -1.37 -1.17 -0.92
C LEU A 418 -0.94 -2.64 -0.96
N SER A 419 -0.44 -3.13 -2.10
CA SER A 419 0.01 -4.52 -2.23
C SER A 419 1.22 -4.80 -1.36
N ARG A 420 2.13 -3.82 -1.19
CA ARG A 420 3.27 -3.89 -0.27
C ARG A 420 2.80 -4.02 1.18
N SER A 421 1.87 -3.15 1.60
CA SER A 421 1.30 -3.17 2.95
C SER A 421 0.56 -4.48 3.25
N LEU A 422 -0.21 -5.00 2.29
CA LEU A 422 -0.98 -6.24 2.44
C LEU A 422 -0.14 -7.50 2.15
N ASN A 423 1.13 -7.37 1.79
CA ASN A 423 1.99 -8.44 1.30
C ASN A 423 1.31 -9.31 0.22
N LYS A 424 0.61 -8.66 -0.72
CA LYS A 424 -0.07 -9.31 -1.85
C LYS A 424 0.73 -9.10 -3.12
N ALA A 425 0.76 -10.12 -3.98
CA ALA A 425 1.38 -10.00 -5.29
C ALA A 425 0.63 -8.96 -6.16
N LEU A 426 1.39 -8.17 -6.92
CA LEU A 426 0.87 -7.32 -7.98
C LEU A 426 0.40 -8.18 -9.16
N PRO A 427 -0.59 -7.71 -9.93
CA PRO A 427 -0.91 -8.34 -11.20
C PRO A 427 0.30 -8.30 -12.15
N GLU A 428 0.44 -9.34 -12.98
CA GLU A 428 1.54 -9.42 -13.94
C GLU A 428 1.56 -8.23 -14.91
N GLY A 429 2.76 -7.77 -15.28
CA GLY A 429 2.95 -6.71 -16.25
C GLY A 429 2.47 -5.33 -15.81
N THR A 430 2.34 -5.08 -14.50
CA THR A 430 1.86 -3.80 -13.96
C THR A 430 2.95 -2.93 -13.33
N ALA A 431 4.06 -3.53 -12.91
CA ALA A 431 5.21 -2.84 -12.35
C ALA A 431 6.51 -3.59 -12.67
N SER A 432 7.64 -2.90 -12.53
CA SER A 432 8.97 -3.42 -12.79
C SER A 432 9.94 -3.02 -11.69
N ASP A 433 11.02 -3.78 -11.55
CA ASP A 433 12.13 -3.49 -10.65
C ASP A 433 13.04 -2.38 -11.18
N ALA A 434 14.13 -2.10 -10.45
CA ALA A 434 15.13 -1.09 -10.82
C ALA A 434 15.81 -1.34 -12.18
N ASN A 435 15.76 -2.56 -12.72
CA ASN A 435 16.36 -2.93 -14.00
C ASN A 435 15.33 -2.93 -15.15
N GLY A 436 14.08 -2.52 -14.88
CA GLY A 436 13.00 -2.55 -15.86
C GLY A 436 12.41 -3.94 -16.10
N VAL A 437 12.75 -4.93 -15.27
CA VAL A 437 12.19 -6.28 -15.37
C VAL A 437 10.87 -6.34 -14.62
N ASP A 438 9.81 -6.83 -15.28
CA ASP A 438 8.48 -6.92 -14.68
C ASP A 438 8.48 -7.80 -13.43
N THR A 439 7.80 -7.34 -12.39
CA THR A 439 7.73 -8.00 -11.10
C THR A 439 6.30 -8.00 -10.55
N THR A 440 5.95 -9.10 -9.90
CA THR A 440 4.73 -9.20 -9.09
C THR A 440 5.00 -8.95 -7.60
N ALA A 441 6.27 -8.80 -7.20
CA ALA A 441 6.64 -8.54 -5.82
C ALA A 441 6.61 -7.03 -5.54
N PRO A 442 5.67 -6.52 -4.73
CA PRO A 442 5.54 -5.08 -4.49
C PRO A 442 6.71 -4.48 -3.70
N GLY A 443 7.51 -5.30 -3.01
CA GLY A 443 8.68 -4.87 -2.23
C GLY A 443 9.84 -4.37 -3.10
N ILE A 444 9.98 -4.89 -4.32
CA ILE A 444 11.05 -4.51 -5.26
C ILE A 444 10.51 -3.72 -6.47
N ALA A 445 9.21 -3.42 -6.50
CA ALA A 445 8.60 -2.63 -7.56
C ALA A 445 9.06 -1.17 -7.45
N GLU A 446 9.83 -0.73 -8.43
CA GLU A 446 10.43 0.61 -8.50
C GLU A 446 9.75 1.50 -9.52
N MET A 447 9.16 0.95 -10.58
CA MET A 447 8.50 1.72 -11.63
C MET A 447 7.22 1.03 -12.09
N LEU A 448 6.25 1.81 -12.56
CA LEU A 448 5.03 1.27 -13.14
C LEU A 448 5.26 0.89 -14.60
N ALA A 449 4.53 -0.12 -15.07
CA ALA A 449 4.47 -0.48 -16.47
C ALA A 449 3.35 0.31 -17.20
N PRO A 450 3.58 0.71 -18.46
CA PRO A 450 2.54 1.36 -19.27
C PRO A 450 1.41 0.37 -19.61
N LEU A 451 0.19 0.88 -19.77
CA LEU A 451 -0.97 0.07 -20.15
C LEU A 451 -0.73 -0.68 -21.47
N GLY A 452 -1.10 -1.97 -21.48
CA GLY A 452 -1.06 -2.81 -22.69
C GLY A 452 -0.23 -4.09 -22.54
N ALA A 453 0.39 -4.33 -21.39
CA ALA A 453 1.23 -5.51 -21.10
C ALA A 453 2.30 -5.70 -22.20
N ALA A 454 2.25 -6.81 -22.95
CA ALA A 454 3.15 -7.07 -24.09
C ALA A 454 3.10 -5.96 -25.16
N PHE A 455 1.99 -5.23 -25.26
CA PHE A 455 1.81 -4.09 -26.16
C PHE A 455 1.90 -2.73 -25.43
N GLY A 456 2.66 -2.67 -24.33
CA GLY A 456 2.80 -1.49 -23.48
C GLY A 456 3.30 -0.22 -24.19
N TYR A 457 3.85 -0.34 -25.41
CA TYR A 457 4.16 0.82 -26.24
C TYR A 457 2.91 1.67 -26.57
N LYS A 458 1.71 1.07 -26.54
CA LYS A 458 0.45 1.81 -26.70
C LYS A 458 0.15 2.70 -25.50
N GLY A 459 0.26 2.17 -24.28
CA GLY A 459 0.11 2.96 -23.05
C GLY A 459 1.18 4.05 -22.93
N ALA A 460 2.43 3.74 -23.31
CA ALA A 460 3.50 4.74 -23.36
C ALA A 460 3.22 5.85 -24.39
N GLY A 461 2.65 5.50 -25.55
CA GLY A 461 2.20 6.47 -26.56
C GLY A 461 1.05 7.35 -26.06
N LEU A 462 0.07 6.78 -25.37
CA LEU A 462 -1.02 7.53 -24.72
C LEU A 462 -0.48 8.50 -23.66
N ALA A 463 0.48 8.06 -22.84
CA ALA A 463 1.16 8.91 -21.87
C ALA A 463 1.88 10.10 -22.55
N GLY A 464 2.46 9.86 -23.73
CA GLY A 464 3.09 10.90 -24.55
C GLY A 464 2.10 11.94 -25.08
N ILE A 465 0.86 11.55 -25.44
CA ILE A 465 -0.19 12.53 -25.82
C ILE A 465 -0.49 13.45 -24.64
N SER A 466 -0.68 12.89 -23.44
CA SER A 466 -0.92 13.65 -22.21
C SER A 466 0.25 14.60 -21.91
N GLU A 467 1.49 14.11 -22.03
CA GLU A 467 2.72 14.89 -21.84
C GLU A 467 2.79 16.08 -22.80
N ILE A 468 2.61 15.84 -24.10
CA ILE A 468 2.70 16.89 -25.13
C ILE A 468 1.64 17.96 -24.88
N LEU A 469 0.39 17.57 -24.63
CA LEU A 469 -0.69 18.52 -24.40
C LEU A 469 -0.49 19.32 -23.11
N SER A 470 0.04 18.68 -22.06
CA SER A 470 0.21 19.31 -20.74
C SER A 470 1.44 20.20 -20.64
N SER A 471 2.52 19.87 -21.37
CA SER A 471 3.80 20.58 -21.28
C SER A 471 4.11 21.43 -22.51
N ALA A 472 4.07 20.85 -23.71
CA ALA A 472 4.58 21.52 -24.91
C ALA A 472 3.72 22.73 -25.35
N LEU A 473 2.42 22.73 -24.99
CA LEU A 473 1.51 23.84 -25.32
C LEU A 473 1.55 25.00 -24.32
N SER A 474 2.10 24.78 -23.13
CA SER A 474 2.09 25.75 -22.03
C SER A 474 3.48 26.08 -21.49
N ASP A 475 4.54 25.46 -22.03
CA ASP A 475 5.91 25.56 -21.52
C ASP A 475 5.99 25.21 -20.02
N ALA A 476 5.28 24.14 -19.65
CA ALA A 476 5.35 23.53 -18.33
C ALA A 476 6.39 22.39 -18.35
N PRO A 477 7.04 22.08 -17.20
CA PRO A 477 8.06 21.04 -17.12
C PRO A 477 7.53 19.68 -17.57
N LEU A 478 8.44 18.87 -18.12
CA LEU A 478 8.20 17.47 -18.43
C LEU A 478 8.13 16.63 -17.15
N SER A 479 7.53 15.43 -17.23
CA SER A 479 7.43 14.49 -16.10
C SER A 479 8.75 14.23 -15.36
N ARG A 480 9.88 14.22 -16.08
CA ARG A 480 11.23 14.01 -15.52
C ARG A 480 11.80 15.24 -14.82
N GLU A 481 11.24 16.41 -15.09
CA GLU A 481 11.68 17.72 -14.58
C GLU A 481 10.81 18.18 -13.40
N ILE A 482 9.63 17.58 -13.24
CA ILE A 482 8.71 17.88 -12.14
C ILE A 482 9.26 17.30 -10.83
N ALA A 483 9.34 18.16 -9.81
CA ALA A 483 9.71 17.75 -8.45
C ALA A 483 8.70 16.73 -7.87
N PRO A 484 9.12 15.80 -7.00
CA PRO A 484 8.25 14.80 -6.40
C PRO A 484 7.02 15.41 -5.71
N MET A 485 5.87 14.73 -5.79
CA MET A 485 4.66 15.21 -5.09
C MET A 485 4.82 15.17 -3.57
N VAL A 486 5.36 14.06 -3.07
CA VAL A 486 5.64 13.81 -1.66
C VAL A 486 7.13 14.04 -1.41
N SER A 487 7.44 15.08 -0.65
CA SER A 487 8.78 15.52 -0.32
C SER A 487 8.74 16.31 0.99
N ASP A 488 9.89 16.45 1.66
CA ASP A 488 10.02 17.35 2.81
C ASP A 488 9.86 18.82 2.39
N ASP A 489 10.20 19.15 1.15
CA ASP A 489 9.94 20.47 0.57
C ASP A 489 8.45 20.63 0.20
N MET A 490 7.76 21.40 1.04
CA MET A 490 6.38 21.84 0.84
C MET A 490 6.29 23.35 0.54
N SER A 491 7.40 23.96 0.10
CA SER A 491 7.50 25.41 -0.18
C SER A 491 7.74 25.75 -1.64
N THR A 492 8.52 24.94 -2.37
CA THR A 492 8.82 25.20 -3.79
C THR A 492 7.64 24.79 -4.68
N PRO A 493 7.06 25.70 -5.49
CA PRO A 493 6.02 25.36 -6.46
C PRO A 493 6.52 24.35 -7.50
N ARG A 494 5.64 23.42 -7.90
CA ARG A 494 6.00 22.35 -8.84
C ARG A 494 5.80 22.72 -10.30
N GLY A 495 5.03 23.79 -10.57
CA GLY A 495 4.80 24.33 -11.91
C GLY A 495 4.12 23.38 -12.90
N LEU A 496 3.30 22.41 -12.45
CA LEU A 496 2.71 21.35 -13.29
C LEU A 496 1.94 21.92 -14.48
N GLY A 497 1.91 21.13 -15.55
CA GLY A 497 1.13 21.38 -16.75
C GLY A 497 -0.16 20.56 -16.78
N ALA A 498 -1.18 21.10 -17.46
CA ALA A 498 -2.42 20.37 -17.75
C ALA A 498 -3.07 20.93 -19.02
N PHE A 499 -4.07 20.23 -19.55
CA PHE A 499 -4.79 20.67 -20.73
C PHE A 499 -6.26 20.23 -20.68
N VAL A 500 -7.13 21.13 -21.11
CA VAL A 500 -8.58 20.90 -21.18
C VAL A 500 -9.08 21.23 -22.58
N LEU A 501 -9.97 20.40 -23.11
CA LEU A 501 -10.64 20.62 -24.39
C LEU A 501 -12.15 20.41 -24.24
N ALA A 502 -12.93 21.41 -24.62
CA ALA A 502 -14.38 21.34 -24.79
C ALA A 502 -14.74 21.34 -26.27
N ILE A 503 -15.68 20.48 -26.65
CA ILE A 503 -16.20 20.34 -28.02
C ILE A 503 -17.71 20.52 -27.96
N ASP A 504 -18.24 21.54 -28.64
CA ASP A 504 -19.67 21.82 -28.68
C ASP A 504 -20.35 20.96 -29.76
N PRO A 505 -21.23 20.01 -29.40
CA PRO A 505 -21.97 19.21 -30.37
C PRO A 505 -22.84 20.05 -31.33
N ASP A 506 -23.26 21.25 -30.91
CA ASP A 506 -24.09 22.16 -31.72
C ASP A 506 -23.31 22.79 -32.88
N ALA A 507 -21.98 22.78 -32.84
CA ALA A 507 -21.13 23.11 -33.98
C ALA A 507 -21.01 21.98 -35.03
N PHE A 508 -21.56 20.79 -34.74
CA PHE A 508 -21.57 19.63 -35.62
C PHE A 508 -23.01 19.24 -36.02
N MET A 509 -23.45 18.03 -35.65
CA MET A 509 -24.78 17.52 -35.99
C MET A 509 -25.87 17.92 -34.98
N GLY A 510 -25.53 18.70 -33.95
CA GLY A 510 -26.44 19.10 -32.89
C GLY A 510 -26.38 18.19 -31.66
N ARG A 511 -26.57 18.80 -30.49
CA ARG A 511 -26.57 18.15 -29.18
C ARG A 511 -27.54 16.99 -29.06
N ASP A 512 -28.75 17.12 -29.60
CA ASP A 512 -29.76 16.08 -29.58
C ASP A 512 -29.32 14.81 -30.33
N VAL A 513 -28.68 14.97 -31.50
CA VAL A 513 -28.15 13.84 -32.27
C VAL A 513 -27.01 13.19 -31.49
N PHE A 514 -26.10 14.01 -30.97
CA PHE A 514 -24.94 13.55 -30.21
C PHE A 514 -25.36 12.71 -28.99
N GLN A 515 -26.23 13.23 -28.13
CA GLN A 515 -26.70 12.55 -26.92
C GLN A 515 -27.41 11.23 -27.24
N ARG A 516 -28.26 11.20 -28.28
CA ARG A 516 -28.90 9.96 -28.74
C ARG A 516 -27.89 8.90 -29.19
N VAL A 517 -26.84 9.30 -29.90
CA VAL A 517 -25.78 8.38 -30.37
C VAL A 517 -24.98 7.84 -29.19
N VAL A 518 -24.55 8.70 -28.25
CA VAL A 518 -23.80 8.29 -27.06
C VAL A 518 -24.65 7.37 -26.18
N SER A 519 -25.93 7.68 -25.96
CA SER A 519 -26.85 6.83 -25.22
C SER A 519 -27.07 5.48 -25.88
N ARG A 520 -27.27 5.45 -27.20
CA ARG A 520 -27.38 4.19 -27.95
C ARG A 520 -26.10 3.35 -27.84
N TYR A 521 -24.93 3.99 -27.91
CA TYR A 521 -23.64 3.30 -27.75
C TYR A 521 -23.48 2.72 -26.34
N ARG A 522 -23.77 3.50 -25.29
CA ARG A 522 -23.75 3.03 -23.89
C ARG A 522 -24.69 1.84 -23.68
N ALA A 523 -25.90 1.91 -24.23
CA ALA A 523 -26.86 0.81 -24.17
C ALA A 523 -26.36 -0.45 -24.90
N ALA A 524 -25.75 -0.29 -26.08
CA ALA A 524 -25.18 -1.40 -26.83
C ALA A 524 -24.03 -2.10 -26.07
N ILE A 525 -23.15 -1.35 -25.38
CA ILE A 525 -22.11 -1.93 -24.53
C ILE A 525 -22.75 -2.82 -23.44
N ARG A 526 -23.74 -2.29 -22.72
CA ARG A 526 -24.40 -2.99 -21.60
C ARG A 526 -25.19 -4.23 -22.04
N ALA A 527 -25.68 -4.23 -23.28
CA ALA A 527 -26.39 -5.35 -23.87
C ALA A 527 -25.46 -6.41 -24.49
N SER A 528 -24.14 -6.16 -24.53
CA SER A 528 -23.20 -7.13 -25.08
C SER A 528 -23.08 -8.35 -24.19
N ASP A 529 -22.97 -9.53 -24.81
CA ASP A 529 -22.74 -10.78 -24.08
C ASP A 529 -21.50 -10.70 -23.21
N ALA A 530 -21.65 -11.10 -21.94
CA ALA A 530 -20.54 -11.22 -21.01
C ALA A 530 -19.96 -12.64 -21.04
N ALA A 531 -18.64 -12.76 -20.82
CA ALA A 531 -18.02 -14.05 -20.58
C ALA A 531 -18.58 -14.69 -19.28
N PRO A 532 -18.55 -16.03 -19.14
CA PRO A 532 -19.06 -16.70 -17.94
C PRO A 532 -18.49 -16.13 -16.64
N GLY A 533 -19.37 -15.71 -15.73
CA GLY A 533 -19.00 -15.11 -14.44
C GLY A 533 -18.45 -13.69 -14.51
N GLN A 534 -18.55 -13.02 -15.66
CA GLN A 534 -18.16 -11.62 -15.85
C GLN A 534 -19.38 -10.74 -16.11
N SER A 535 -19.20 -9.42 -15.98
CA SER A 535 -20.20 -8.40 -16.33
C SER A 535 -19.56 -7.36 -17.25
N VAL A 536 -20.29 -6.95 -18.29
CA VAL A 536 -19.87 -5.84 -19.16
C VAL A 536 -20.40 -4.52 -18.58
N MET A 537 -19.59 -3.47 -18.66
CA MET A 537 -19.96 -2.13 -18.20
C MET A 537 -19.41 -1.07 -19.17
N ALA A 538 -20.13 0.05 -19.30
CA ALA A 538 -19.57 1.22 -19.99
C ALA A 538 -18.66 2.02 -19.04
N ALA A 539 -17.79 2.85 -19.60
CA ALA A 539 -16.96 3.74 -18.81
C ALA A 539 -17.84 4.66 -17.94
N GLY A 540 -17.52 4.73 -16.64
CA GLY A 540 -18.24 5.51 -15.63
C GLY A 540 -19.34 4.74 -14.92
N ASP A 541 -19.81 3.59 -15.43
CA ASP A 541 -20.94 2.86 -14.82
C ASP A 541 -20.65 2.44 -13.37
N ARG A 542 -19.43 1.92 -13.12
CA ARG A 542 -18.97 1.55 -11.78
C ARG A 542 -18.92 2.76 -10.84
N GLU A 543 -18.41 3.89 -11.34
CA GLU A 543 -18.27 5.13 -10.60
C GLU A 543 -19.65 5.74 -10.26
N TRP A 544 -20.61 5.70 -11.19
CA TRP A 544 -21.96 6.22 -10.95
C TRP A 544 -22.77 5.36 -9.96
N GLU A 545 -22.61 4.04 -10.03
CA GLU A 545 -23.17 3.13 -9.04
C GLU A 545 -22.60 3.40 -7.63
N GLU A 546 -21.29 3.49 -7.52
CA GLU A 546 -20.61 3.82 -6.27
C GLU A 546 -21.02 5.21 -5.76
N GLY A 547 -21.18 6.19 -6.66
CA GLY A 547 -21.67 7.52 -6.33
C GLY A 547 -23.07 7.53 -5.76
N ARG A 548 -24.00 6.73 -6.29
CA ARG A 548 -25.33 6.56 -5.69
C ARG A 548 -25.22 5.98 -4.28
N ARG A 549 -24.38 4.95 -4.10
CA ARG A 549 -24.18 4.30 -2.81
C ARG A 549 -23.60 5.28 -1.77
N ARG A 550 -22.58 6.05 -2.12
CA ARG A 550 -21.90 7.00 -1.22
C ARG A 550 -22.73 8.25 -0.89
N ARG A 551 -23.59 8.70 -1.81
CA ARG A 551 -24.57 9.74 -1.49
C ARG A 551 -25.57 9.30 -0.42
N ALA A 552 -25.96 8.02 -0.42
CA ALA A 552 -26.89 7.48 0.57
C ALA A 552 -26.20 7.10 1.89
N HIS A 553 -24.97 6.58 1.86
CA HIS A 553 -24.32 5.95 3.03
C HIS A 553 -23.03 6.63 3.49
N GLY A 554 -22.69 7.79 2.93
CA GLY A 554 -21.42 8.46 3.18
C GLY A 554 -20.19 7.75 2.59
N ILE A 555 -19.04 8.40 2.74
CA ILE A 555 -17.72 7.90 2.34
C ILE A 555 -17.01 7.27 3.54
N THR A 556 -16.11 6.33 3.27
CA THR A 556 -15.22 5.75 4.29
C THR A 556 -13.87 6.43 4.24
N LEU A 557 -13.36 6.85 5.40
CA LEU A 557 -12.00 7.36 5.53
C LEU A 557 -11.12 6.35 6.26
N ASP A 558 -9.84 6.30 5.90
CA ASP A 558 -8.89 5.47 6.64
C ASP A 558 -8.49 6.14 7.98
N PRO A 559 -8.09 5.34 8.98
CA PRO A 559 -7.71 5.87 10.30
C PRO A 559 -6.61 6.94 10.26
N THR A 560 -5.64 6.83 9.35
CA THR A 560 -4.55 7.80 9.22
C THR A 560 -5.09 9.15 8.77
N THR A 561 -5.94 9.17 7.74
CA THR A 561 -6.59 10.41 7.27
C THR A 561 -7.42 11.05 8.39
N ILE A 562 -8.19 10.25 9.14
CA ILE A 562 -9.03 10.77 10.23
C ILE A 562 -8.17 11.42 11.32
N LYS A 563 -7.08 10.76 11.72
CA LYS A 563 -6.14 11.27 12.71
C LYS A 563 -5.53 12.60 12.27
N GLU A 564 -5.00 12.66 11.03
CA GLU A 564 -4.39 13.90 10.50
C GLU A 564 -5.39 15.06 10.43
N LEU A 565 -6.63 14.80 10.02
CA LEU A 565 -7.68 15.83 9.98
C LEU A 565 -8.10 16.28 11.38
N ALA A 566 -8.20 15.36 12.35
CA ALA A 566 -8.53 15.69 13.73
C ALA A 566 -7.43 16.53 14.41
N GLU A 567 -6.15 16.18 14.19
CA GLU A 567 -5.01 16.96 14.67
C GLU A 567 -4.99 18.37 14.05
N PHE A 568 -5.26 18.47 12.75
CA PHE A 568 -5.38 19.75 12.07
C PHE A 568 -6.51 20.60 12.66
N ALA A 569 -7.68 20.00 12.89
CA ALA A 569 -8.86 20.66 13.45
C ALA A 569 -8.59 21.21 14.85
N ALA A 570 -7.97 20.40 15.72
CA ALA A 570 -7.59 20.81 17.07
C ALA A 570 -6.60 21.98 17.06
N THR A 571 -5.61 21.95 16.17
CA THR A 571 -4.58 22.99 16.06
C THR A 571 -5.14 24.33 15.55
N HIS A 572 -6.16 24.30 14.69
CA HIS A 572 -6.70 25.50 14.02
C HIS A 572 -8.08 25.94 14.53
N GLU A 573 -8.55 25.35 15.63
CA GLU A 573 -9.84 25.62 16.26
C GLU A 573 -11.01 25.47 15.27
N ILE A 574 -10.98 24.40 14.48
CA ILE A 574 -12.06 24.01 13.57
C ILE A 574 -12.92 22.97 14.29
N ALA A 575 -14.24 23.03 14.11
CA ALA A 575 -15.12 21.96 14.59
C ALA A 575 -14.65 20.60 14.04
N PRO A 576 -14.51 19.57 14.89
CA PRO A 576 -14.01 18.28 14.46
C PRO A 576 -14.94 17.64 13.44
N LEU A 577 -14.41 16.71 12.64
CA LEU A 577 -15.19 15.95 11.68
C LEU A 577 -16.20 15.08 12.42
N GLY A 578 -17.49 15.26 12.11
CA GLY A 578 -18.56 14.39 12.57
C GLY A 578 -18.43 13.03 11.91
N LEU A 579 -17.99 12.04 12.69
CA LEU A 579 -17.98 10.65 12.27
C LEU A 579 -19.31 10.03 12.67
N ASP A 580 -20.04 9.48 11.70
CA ASP A 580 -21.28 8.78 12.00
C ASP A 580 -20.95 7.33 12.39
N GLU A 581 -21.19 6.94 13.64
CA GLU A 581 -21.16 5.54 14.08
C GLU A 581 -22.40 4.75 13.60
N ASP A 582 -23.47 5.44 13.20
CA ASP A 582 -24.80 4.86 12.95
C ASP A 582 -25.26 4.81 11.47
N VAL A 583 -24.47 5.33 10.51
CA VAL A 583 -24.79 5.21 9.07
C VAL A 583 -24.40 3.81 8.57
N GLY A 584 -25.12 2.77 9.02
CA GLY A 584 -24.85 1.40 8.59
C GLY A 584 -25.44 0.25 9.41
N ARG A 585 -26.29 0.51 10.42
CA ARG A 585 -27.01 -0.56 11.14
C ARG A 585 -28.29 -1.06 10.45
N ALA A 586 -28.54 -0.65 9.20
CA ALA A 586 -29.60 -1.20 8.37
C ALA A 586 -28.97 -1.81 7.11
N ASP A 587 -28.50 -3.05 7.23
CA ASP A 587 -28.87 -4.19 6.37
C ASP A 587 -28.12 -5.46 6.81
#